data_AF-A0A436S3S2-F1
#
_entry.id   AF-A0A436S3S2-F1
#
_cell.length_a   1.000
_cell.length_b   1.000
_cell.length_c   1.000
_cell.angle_alpha   90.00
_cell.angle_beta   90.00
_cell.angle_gamma   90.00
#
_symmetry.space_group_name_H-M   'P 1'
#
loop_
_entity.id
_entity.type
_entity.pdbx_description
1 polymer ?
#
loop_
_entity_poly.entity_id
_entity_poly.type
_entity_poly.pdbx_seq_one_letter_code
_entity_poly.pdbx_strand_id
1 'polypeptide(L)'
;MPRCKVVAYLVEVRKLNASSKQNLKFGSFDGTADLRDTILKYLQKMVTYSKVAHFQKTFKVVLDKPANTGALTGMVFAGDYGQASDIIDADSGKTTYKKKKTESLPSPFYFHLELPPNETRGILCLQQSGLNGVKSLFEGAIAGQLQKYYPDYRLHVRSMTLADALKEYLKTGSV
;
A
#
# COMPACT_ATOMS: atom_id res chain seq x y z
N MET A 1 -19.63 12.28 -8.59
CA MET A 1 -18.81 11.38 -7.76
C MET A 1 -17.50 11.08 -8.49
N PRO A 2 -16.32 11.20 -7.86
CA PRO A 2 -15.08 10.78 -8.49
C PRO A 2 -15.14 9.29 -8.82
N ARG A 3 -14.64 8.90 -10.00
CA ARG A 3 -14.56 7.48 -10.40
C ARG A 3 -13.68 6.74 -9.40
N CYS A 4 -14.25 5.72 -8.75
CA CYS A 4 -13.53 4.79 -7.89
C CYS A 4 -13.11 3.58 -8.74
N LYS A 5 -11.82 3.22 -8.66
CA LYS A 5 -11.30 2.01 -9.31
C LYS A 5 -10.27 1.34 -8.41
N VAL A 6 -10.09 0.04 -8.59
CA VAL A 6 -9.00 -0.72 -7.95
C VAL A 6 -7.91 -0.96 -8.99
N VAL A 7 -6.66 -0.68 -8.62
CA VAL A 7 -5.49 -0.91 -9.47
C VAL A 7 -4.65 -2.00 -8.86
N ALA A 8 -4.35 -3.03 -9.66
CA ALA A 8 -3.52 -4.16 -9.26
C ALA A 8 -2.04 -3.92 -9.60
N TYR A 9 -1.19 -4.34 -8.69
CA TYR A 9 0.26 -4.27 -8.74
C TYR A 9 0.84 -5.63 -8.42
N LEU A 10 1.95 -5.96 -9.08
CA LEU A 10 2.76 -7.10 -8.71
C LEU A 10 3.72 -6.71 -7.61
N VAL A 11 3.80 -7.58 -6.60
CA VAL A 11 4.72 -7.47 -5.47
C VAL A 11 5.75 -8.58 -5.58
N GLU A 12 7.02 -8.19 -5.56
CA GLU A 12 8.16 -9.10 -5.63
C GLU A 12 9.19 -8.68 -4.57
N VAL A 13 9.91 -9.63 -3.99
CA VAL A 13 11.00 -9.37 -3.05
C VAL A 13 12.28 -9.99 -3.56
N ARG A 14 13.40 -9.27 -3.45
CA ARG A 14 14.73 -9.76 -3.84
C ARG A 14 15.83 -9.06 -3.05
N LYS A 15 17.04 -9.61 -3.10
CA LYS A 15 18.23 -8.92 -2.57
C LYS A 15 18.56 -7.69 -3.41
N LEU A 16 19.14 -6.66 -2.79
CA LEU A 16 19.44 -5.36 -3.43
C LEU A 16 20.14 -5.46 -4.80
N ASN A 17 21.11 -6.37 -4.92
CA ASN A 17 21.93 -6.53 -6.13
C ASN A 17 21.49 -7.72 -7.00
N ALA A 18 20.37 -8.37 -6.67
CA ALA A 18 19.90 -9.55 -7.39
C ALA A 18 19.11 -9.17 -8.65
N SER A 19 19.24 -9.99 -9.68
CA SER A 19 18.44 -9.85 -10.90
C SER A 19 16.96 -10.19 -10.63
N SER A 20 16.05 -9.78 -11.51
CA SER A 20 14.62 -10.14 -11.42
C SER A 20 14.35 -11.64 -11.54
N LYS A 21 15.32 -12.43 -12.02
CA LYS A 21 15.23 -13.90 -12.06
C LYS A 21 15.46 -14.54 -10.69
N GLN A 22 15.95 -13.77 -9.73
CA GLN A 22 16.33 -14.22 -8.38
C GLN A 22 15.36 -13.68 -7.33
N ASN A 23 14.09 -13.54 -7.69
CA ASN A 23 13.04 -13.21 -6.73
C ASN A 23 12.93 -14.32 -5.69
N LEU A 24 12.71 -13.93 -4.45
CA LEU A 24 12.69 -14.83 -3.30
C LEU A 24 11.24 -15.24 -3.00
N LYS A 25 11.08 -16.43 -2.43
CA LYS A 25 9.78 -16.89 -1.93
C LYS A 25 9.38 -16.08 -0.70
N PHE A 26 8.09 -15.84 -0.50
CA PHE A 26 7.61 -15.00 0.61
C PHE A 26 7.71 -15.67 1.98
N GLY A 27 7.52 -16.98 2.08
CA GLY A 27 7.44 -17.71 3.35
C GLY A 27 8.74 -17.82 4.14
N SER A 28 9.87 -17.56 3.49
CA SER A 28 11.22 -17.57 4.10
C SER A 28 12.15 -16.68 3.29
N PHE A 29 11.76 -15.42 3.10
CA PHE A 29 12.45 -14.53 2.16
C PHE A 29 13.89 -14.24 2.57
N ASP A 30 14.21 -14.29 3.87
CA ASP A 30 15.57 -14.15 4.40
C ASP A 30 16.18 -15.48 4.88
N GLY A 31 15.47 -16.60 4.67
CA GLY A 31 15.81 -17.93 5.19
C GLY A 31 15.10 -18.30 6.50
N THR A 32 14.41 -17.37 7.17
CA THR A 32 13.74 -17.62 8.46
C THR A 32 12.37 -16.95 8.59
N ALA A 33 12.25 -15.70 8.16
CA ALA A 33 11.08 -14.86 8.34
C ALA A 33 10.14 -14.94 7.13
N ASP A 34 8.84 -14.94 7.44
CA ASP A 34 7.78 -14.79 6.46
C ASP A 34 7.55 -13.30 6.15
N LEU A 35 7.54 -12.94 4.86
CA LEU A 35 7.39 -11.55 4.40
C LEU A 35 5.99 -11.02 4.73
N ARG A 36 4.96 -11.83 4.57
CA ARG A 36 3.57 -11.46 4.83
C ARG A 36 3.37 -11.15 6.30
N ASP A 37 3.89 -11.98 7.18
CA ASP A 37 3.82 -11.74 8.64
C ASP A 37 4.67 -10.54 9.07
N THR A 38 5.80 -10.33 8.41
CA THR A 38 6.64 -9.15 8.60
C THR A 38 5.88 -7.87 8.22
N ILE A 39 5.20 -7.86 7.07
CA ILE A 39 4.38 -6.72 6.63
C ILE A 39 3.18 -6.52 7.56
N LEU A 40 2.50 -7.58 7.98
CA LEU A 40 1.41 -7.51 8.95
C LEU A 40 1.85 -6.80 10.24
N LYS A 41 3.01 -7.18 10.79
CA LYS A 41 3.59 -6.52 11.98
C LYS A 41 3.85 -5.03 11.76
N TYR A 42 4.25 -4.63 10.55
CA TYR A 42 4.45 -3.21 10.22
C TYR A 42 3.13 -2.46 10.10
N LEU A 43 2.13 -3.03 9.42
CA LEU A 43 0.81 -2.43 9.28
C LEU A 43 0.11 -2.26 10.64
N GLN A 44 0.28 -3.22 11.55
CA GLN A 44 -0.24 -3.13 12.93
C GLN A 44 0.38 -1.98 13.74
N LYS A 45 1.60 -1.54 13.41
CA LYS A 45 2.22 -0.36 14.03
C LYS A 45 1.71 0.96 13.46
N MET A 46 0.99 0.94 12.33
CA MET A 46 0.52 2.12 11.61
C MET A 46 -0.97 2.41 11.85
N VAL A 47 -1.50 2.00 13.01
CA VAL A 47 -2.93 2.18 13.37
C VAL A 47 -3.30 3.58 13.81
N THR A 48 -2.31 4.42 14.13
CA THR A 48 -2.47 5.84 14.46
C THR A 48 -2.03 6.72 13.30
N TYR A 49 -2.58 7.93 13.22
CA TYR A 49 -2.16 8.89 12.20
C TYR A 49 -0.71 9.32 12.42
N SER A 50 0.11 9.10 11.40
CA SER A 50 1.51 9.52 11.36
C SER A 50 1.75 10.47 10.20
N LYS A 51 2.70 11.40 10.37
CA LYS A 51 3.12 12.30 9.30
C LYS A 51 4.18 11.61 8.46
N VAL A 52 4.00 11.63 7.15
CA VAL A 52 5.02 11.21 6.19
C VAL A 52 5.53 12.47 5.49
N ALA A 53 6.56 13.08 6.09
CA ALA A 53 7.04 14.42 5.75
C ALA A 53 7.42 14.57 4.28
N HIS A 54 8.08 13.56 3.71
CA HIS A 54 8.50 13.56 2.30
C HIS A 54 7.32 13.69 1.33
N PHE A 55 6.14 13.16 1.68
CA PHE A 55 4.93 13.25 0.87
C PHE A 55 3.97 14.37 1.31
N GLN A 56 4.28 15.09 2.40
CA GLN A 56 3.36 16.06 3.05
C GLN A 56 1.96 15.47 3.32
N LYS A 57 1.91 14.17 3.62
CA LYS A 57 0.66 13.44 3.89
C LYS A 57 0.63 12.89 5.30
N THR A 58 -0.56 12.81 5.86
CA THR A 58 -0.85 11.95 7.00
C THR A 58 -1.29 10.58 6.50
N PHE A 59 -0.93 9.53 7.24
CA PHE A 59 -1.21 8.15 6.88
C PHE A 59 -1.60 7.35 8.12
N LYS A 60 -2.58 6.46 7.95
CA LYS A 60 -3.00 5.46 8.93
C LYS A 60 -3.52 4.22 8.19
N VAL A 61 -3.35 3.06 8.78
CA VAL A 61 -3.89 1.78 8.30
C VAL A 61 -4.90 1.24 9.31
N VAL A 62 -5.99 0.69 8.80
CA VAL A 62 -6.95 -0.13 9.55
C VAL A 62 -7.04 -1.47 8.83
N LEU A 63 -6.71 -2.56 9.52
CA LEU A 63 -6.79 -3.91 8.97
C LEU A 63 -8.20 -4.46 9.17
N ASP A 64 -8.75 -5.08 8.12
CA ASP A 64 -9.97 -5.89 8.24
C ASP A 64 -9.57 -7.24 8.81
N LYS A 65 -9.98 -7.52 10.06
CA LYS A 65 -9.75 -8.77 10.82
C LYS A 65 -8.40 -9.44 10.48
N PRO A 66 -7.30 -9.18 11.20
CA PRO A 66 -6.00 -9.76 10.88
C PRO A 66 -6.08 -11.28 10.93
N ALA A 67 -6.19 -11.91 9.76
CA ALA A 67 -6.18 -13.35 9.64
C ALA A 67 -4.76 -13.85 9.87
N ASN A 68 -4.59 -15.02 10.49
CA ASN A 68 -3.28 -15.65 10.60
C ASN A 68 -2.78 -16.14 9.23
N THR A 69 -3.69 -16.35 8.28
CA THR A 69 -3.41 -16.85 6.93
C THR A 69 -4.16 -16.04 5.88
N GLY A 70 -3.74 -16.14 4.62
CA GLY A 70 -4.39 -15.47 3.49
C GLY A 70 -4.05 -13.98 3.36
N ALA A 71 -4.83 -13.31 2.52
CA ALA A 71 -4.60 -11.92 2.13
C ALA A 71 -4.75 -10.94 3.31
N LEU A 72 -3.94 -9.88 3.28
CA LEU A 72 -4.01 -8.74 4.17
C LEU A 72 -4.90 -7.68 3.53
N THR A 73 -6.07 -7.43 4.13
CA THR A 73 -7.05 -6.46 3.61
C THR A 73 -7.32 -5.35 4.61
N GLY A 74 -7.75 -4.20 4.12
CA GLY A 74 -8.15 -3.10 4.99
C GLY A 74 -8.30 -1.77 4.29
N MET A 75 -8.25 -0.71 5.10
CA MET A 75 -8.36 0.67 4.68
C MET A 75 -7.10 1.45 5.02
N VAL A 76 -6.59 2.18 4.03
CA VAL A 76 -5.60 3.23 4.20
C VAL A 76 -6.34 4.56 4.29
N PHE A 77 -6.04 5.33 5.33
CA PHE A 77 -6.50 6.71 5.45
C PHE A 77 -5.35 7.63 5.12
N ALA A 78 -5.49 8.42 4.06
CA ALA A 78 -4.46 9.33 3.59
C ALA A 78 -5.03 10.72 3.33
N GLY A 79 -4.33 11.77 3.79
CA GLY A 79 -4.75 13.15 3.57
C GLY A 79 -3.58 14.12 3.56
N ASP A 80 -3.77 15.23 2.84
CA ASP A 80 -2.76 16.27 2.68
C ASP A 80 -2.79 17.29 3.84
N TYR A 81 -1.59 17.63 4.32
CA TYR A 81 -1.37 18.76 5.23
C TYR A 81 -0.39 19.76 4.59
N GLY A 82 -0.15 20.88 5.27
CA GLY A 82 0.83 21.90 4.85
C GLY A 82 0.20 23.12 4.17
N GLN A 83 -1.03 22.98 3.68
CA GLN A 83 -1.83 24.08 3.14
C GLN A 83 -2.97 24.44 4.11
N ALA A 84 -3.09 25.75 4.37
CA ALA A 84 -4.25 26.30 5.03
C ALA A 84 -5.31 26.64 3.98
N SER A 85 -6.56 26.40 4.28
CA SER A 85 -7.67 26.63 3.35
C SER A 85 -8.96 26.91 4.10
N ASP A 86 -9.87 27.65 3.47
CA ASP A 86 -11.21 27.81 3.99
C ASP A 86 -12.04 26.55 3.66
N ILE A 87 -12.69 26.01 4.68
CA ILE A 87 -13.80 25.07 4.53
C ILE A 87 -15.05 25.92 4.48
N ILE A 88 -15.74 25.88 3.34
CA ILE A 88 -16.98 26.62 3.11
C ILE A 88 -18.16 25.66 3.17
N ASP A 89 -19.29 26.18 3.61
CA ASP A 89 -20.59 25.56 3.39
C ASP A 89 -20.98 25.79 1.92
N ALA A 90 -21.26 24.70 1.20
CA ALA A 90 -21.48 24.76 -0.25
C ALA A 90 -22.81 25.42 -0.64
N ASP A 91 -23.79 25.41 0.26
CA ASP A 91 -25.14 25.95 -0.01
C ASP A 91 -25.19 27.46 0.26
N SER A 92 -24.55 27.92 1.33
CA SER A 92 -24.54 29.32 1.78
C SER A 92 -23.32 30.11 1.31
N GLY A 93 -22.26 29.44 0.86
CA GLY A 93 -20.98 30.04 0.46
C GLY A 93 -20.16 30.64 1.61
N LYS A 94 -20.61 30.48 2.87
CA LYS A 94 -19.92 31.04 4.04
C LYS A 94 -18.82 30.11 4.53
N THR A 95 -17.69 30.69 4.95
CA THR A 95 -16.62 29.94 5.63
C THR A 95 -17.12 29.39 6.97
N THR A 96 -17.14 28.07 7.10
CA THR A 96 -17.51 27.39 8.36
C THR A 96 -16.29 27.13 9.22
N TYR A 97 -15.12 26.91 8.60
CA TYR A 97 -13.89 26.60 9.31
C TYR A 97 -12.66 26.99 8.50
N LYS A 98 -11.57 27.40 9.17
CA LYS A 98 -10.28 27.64 8.52
C LYS A 98 -9.31 26.52 8.86
N LYS A 99 -9.10 25.61 7.90
CA LYS A 99 -8.13 24.51 8.02
C LYS A 99 -6.75 25.09 8.26
N LYS A 100 -6.09 24.67 9.34
CA LYS A 100 -4.70 25.02 9.64
C LYS A 100 -3.74 24.17 8.80
N LYS A 101 -2.52 24.66 8.58
CA LYS A 101 -1.46 23.89 7.88
C LYS A 101 -1.14 22.54 8.55
N THR A 102 -1.41 22.41 9.85
CA THR A 102 -1.18 21.19 10.63
C THR A 102 -2.32 20.18 10.52
N GLU A 103 -3.45 20.58 9.96
CA GLU A 103 -4.65 19.76 9.85
C GLU A 103 -4.69 19.07 8.50
N SER A 104 -5.34 17.91 8.47
CA SER A 104 -5.49 17.06 7.29
C SER A 104 -6.92 16.56 7.26
N LEU A 105 -7.44 16.31 6.06
CA LEU A 105 -8.73 15.66 5.84
C LEU A 105 -8.48 14.32 5.13
N PRO A 106 -8.24 13.23 5.89
CA PRO A 106 -7.89 11.94 5.30
C PRO A 106 -9.09 11.31 4.58
N SER A 107 -8.84 10.80 3.38
CA SER A 107 -9.79 9.97 2.63
C SER A 107 -9.48 8.49 2.83
N PRO A 108 -10.50 7.60 2.86
CA PRO A 108 -10.29 6.16 2.92
C PRO A 108 -9.99 5.58 1.53
N PHE A 109 -9.08 4.60 1.49
CA PHE A 109 -8.71 3.85 0.31
C PHE A 109 -8.58 2.37 0.67
N TYR A 110 -9.38 1.51 0.05
CA TYR A 110 -9.25 0.07 0.22
C TYR A 110 -7.88 -0.45 -0.27
N PHE A 111 -7.34 -1.45 0.42
CA PHE A 111 -6.22 -2.24 -0.04
C PHE A 111 -6.46 -3.74 0.17
N HIS A 112 -5.83 -4.53 -0.70
CA HIS A 112 -5.75 -5.98 -0.60
C HIS A 112 -4.34 -6.42 -1.00
N LEU A 113 -3.66 -7.16 -0.15
CA LEU A 113 -2.30 -7.63 -0.37
C LEU A 113 -2.24 -9.15 -0.17
N GLU A 114 -1.95 -9.87 -1.24
CA GLU A 114 -1.80 -11.31 -1.23
C GLU A 114 -0.35 -11.70 -1.51
N LEU A 115 0.22 -12.48 -0.58
CA LEU A 115 1.61 -12.92 -0.60
C LEU A 115 1.66 -14.41 -0.21
N PRO A 116 1.42 -15.33 -1.16
CA PRO A 116 1.43 -16.77 -0.87
C PRO A 116 2.85 -17.25 -0.53
N PRO A 117 3.06 -18.03 0.55
CA PRO A 117 4.40 -18.29 1.08
C PRO A 117 5.34 -19.02 0.11
N ASN A 118 4.79 -19.88 -0.76
CA ASN A 118 5.56 -20.65 -1.73
C ASN A 118 5.79 -19.93 -3.07
N GLU A 119 5.21 -18.75 -3.23
CA GLU A 119 5.29 -17.95 -4.45
C GLU A 119 6.37 -16.87 -4.36
N THR A 120 6.84 -16.45 -5.54
CA THR A 120 7.81 -15.35 -5.70
C THR A 120 7.15 -14.06 -6.15
N ARG A 121 5.83 -14.11 -6.42
CA ARG A 121 4.99 -13.03 -6.93
C ARG A 121 3.71 -12.98 -6.13
N GLY A 122 3.35 -11.78 -5.71
CA GLY A 122 2.10 -11.51 -5.02
C GLY A 122 1.37 -10.35 -5.67
N ILE A 123 0.18 -10.09 -5.18
CA ILE A 123 -0.72 -9.09 -5.74
C ILE A 123 -1.02 -8.05 -4.67
N LEU A 124 -0.85 -6.78 -5.02
CA LEU A 124 -1.32 -5.64 -4.25
C LEU A 124 -2.39 -4.92 -5.06
N CYS A 125 -3.59 -4.85 -4.54
CA CYS A 125 -4.68 -4.06 -5.08
C CYS A 125 -4.88 -2.82 -4.21
N LEU A 126 -4.89 -1.64 -4.83
CA LEU A 126 -5.13 -0.37 -4.16
C LEU A 126 -6.28 0.39 -4.82
N GLN A 127 -7.18 0.89 -4.00
CA GLN A 127 -8.22 1.82 -4.46
C GLN A 127 -7.59 3.15 -4.90
N GLN A 128 -8.13 3.68 -5.98
CA GLN A 128 -7.85 5.01 -6.50
C GLN A 128 -9.17 5.75 -6.73
N SER A 129 -9.25 6.98 -6.23
CA SER A 129 -10.40 7.87 -6.38
C SER A 129 -10.01 9.05 -7.25
N GLY A 130 -10.40 9.02 -8.53
CA GLY A 130 -9.93 10.00 -9.52
C GLY A 130 -8.40 9.93 -9.73
N LEU A 131 -7.71 11.06 -9.57
CA LEU A 131 -6.24 11.13 -9.62
C LEU A 131 -5.58 10.78 -8.28
N ASN A 132 -6.37 10.71 -7.19
CA ASN A 132 -5.84 10.44 -5.86
C ASN A 132 -5.70 8.93 -5.66
N GLY A 133 -4.46 8.49 -5.49
CA GLY A 133 -4.12 7.10 -5.14
C GLY A 133 -3.12 7.06 -4.00
N VAL A 134 -3.02 5.90 -3.35
CA VAL A 134 -2.17 5.68 -2.17
C VAL A 134 -0.94 4.81 -2.44
N LYS A 135 -0.66 4.46 -3.71
CA LYS A 135 0.47 3.58 -4.08
C LYS A 135 1.79 4.03 -3.47
N SER A 136 2.26 5.23 -3.80
CA SER A 136 3.57 5.71 -3.36
C SER A 136 3.68 5.84 -1.84
N LEU A 137 2.57 6.19 -1.19
CA LEU A 137 2.50 6.33 0.26
C LEU A 137 2.55 4.95 0.95
N PHE A 138 1.76 3.99 0.47
CA PHE A 138 1.72 2.63 0.98
C PHE A 138 3.04 1.89 0.73
N GLU A 139 3.58 1.97 -0.48
CA GLU A 139 4.88 1.43 -0.85
C GLU A 139 5.99 2.05 -0.02
N GLY A 140 6.03 3.38 0.12
CA GLY A 140 7.02 4.06 0.94
C GLY A 140 6.95 3.69 2.41
N ALA A 141 5.75 3.52 2.97
CA ALA A 141 5.55 3.10 4.35
C ALA A 141 6.08 1.69 4.61
N ILE A 142 5.73 0.72 3.74
CA ILE A 142 6.17 -0.68 3.90
C ILE A 142 7.65 -0.82 3.57
N ALA A 143 8.10 -0.28 2.43
CA ALA A 143 9.50 -0.38 1.99
C ALA A 143 10.43 0.32 2.99
N GLY A 144 10.01 1.45 3.58
CA GLY A 144 10.79 2.13 4.61
C GLY A 144 10.95 1.29 5.89
N GLN A 145 9.90 0.57 6.31
CA GLN A 145 10.04 -0.37 7.44
C GLN A 145 10.92 -1.56 7.05
N LEU A 146 10.70 -2.16 5.87
CA LEU A 146 11.48 -3.31 5.42
C LEU A 146 12.96 -2.97 5.32
N GLN A 147 13.32 -1.86 4.69
CA GLN A 147 14.71 -1.41 4.56
C GLN A 147 15.37 -1.16 5.92
N LYS A 148 14.61 -0.70 6.92
CA LYS A 148 15.12 -0.46 8.28
C LYS A 148 15.54 -1.75 8.99
N TYR A 149 14.78 -2.84 8.83
CA TYR A 149 15.03 -4.11 9.55
C TYR A 149 15.73 -5.16 8.69
N TYR A 150 15.62 -5.06 7.37
CA TYR A 150 16.13 -6.00 6.37
C TYR A 150 16.83 -5.22 5.24
N PRO A 151 17.96 -4.55 5.53
CA PRO A 151 18.61 -3.62 4.61
C PRO A 151 19.08 -4.27 3.30
N ASP A 152 19.38 -5.58 3.31
CA ASP A 152 19.82 -6.32 2.13
C ASP A 152 18.70 -6.66 1.15
N TYR A 153 17.44 -6.41 1.53
CA TYR A 153 16.24 -6.81 0.80
C TYR A 153 15.46 -5.61 0.29
N ARG A 154 14.84 -5.77 -0.87
CA ARG A 154 14.02 -4.73 -1.49
C ARG A 154 12.68 -5.30 -1.93
N LEU A 155 11.63 -4.59 -1.53
CA LEU A 155 10.28 -4.79 -2.04
C LEU A 155 10.13 -4.04 -3.37
N HIS A 156 9.60 -4.72 -4.38
CA HIS A 156 9.31 -4.17 -5.68
C HIS A 156 7.80 -4.20 -5.91
N VAL A 157 7.21 -3.02 -6.11
CA VAL A 157 5.78 -2.87 -6.41
C VAL A 157 5.63 -2.21 -7.78
N ARG A 158 5.31 -3.01 -8.80
CA ARG A 158 5.14 -2.55 -10.19
C ARG A 158 3.71 -2.75 -10.67
N SER A 159 3.26 -1.92 -11.61
CA SER A 159 1.94 -2.11 -12.23
C SER A 159 1.86 -3.49 -12.87
N MET A 160 0.73 -4.18 -12.64
CA MET A 160 0.48 -5.45 -13.31
C MET A 160 0.16 -5.19 -14.78
N THR A 161 0.86 -5.89 -15.68
CA THR A 161 0.65 -5.75 -17.12
C THR A 161 -0.27 -6.85 -17.64
N LEU A 162 -0.88 -6.64 -18.81
CA LEU A 162 -1.64 -7.68 -19.48
C LEU A 162 -0.79 -8.93 -19.76
N ALA A 163 0.51 -8.75 -20.08
CA ALA A 163 1.42 -9.88 -20.30
C ALA A 163 1.62 -10.72 -19.02
N ASP A 164 1.62 -10.09 -17.84
CA ASP A 164 1.67 -10.81 -16.58
C ASP A 164 0.39 -11.63 -16.35
N ALA A 165 -0.77 -11.03 -16.59
CA ALA A 165 -2.07 -11.71 -16.46
C ALA A 165 -2.25 -12.85 -17.47
N LEU A 166 -1.87 -12.62 -18.73
CA LEU A 166 -1.94 -13.63 -19.80
C LEU A 166 -1.00 -14.80 -19.55
N LYS A 167 0.20 -14.56 -19.02
CA LYS A 167 1.14 -15.63 -18.71
C LYS A 167 0.59 -16.58 -17.64
N GLU A 168 -0.15 -16.05 -16.69
CA GLU A 168 -0.82 -16.85 -15.67
C GLU A 168 -2.01 -17.60 -16.28
N TYR A 169 -2.87 -16.92 -17.03
CA TYR A 169 -3.98 -17.54 -17.75
C TYR A 169 -3.56 -18.70 -18.64
N LEU A 170 -2.45 -18.55 -19.38
CA LEU A 170 -1.91 -19.61 -20.25
C LEU A 170 -1.35 -20.81 -19.48
N LYS A 171 -0.97 -20.64 -18.21
CA LYS A 171 -0.48 -21.73 -17.36
C LYS A 171 -1.59 -22.50 -16.66
N THR A 172 -2.65 -21.82 -16.22
CA THR A 172 -3.70 -22.41 -15.38
C THR A 172 -5.02 -22.63 -16.11
N GLY A 173 -5.22 -22.03 -17.29
CA GLY A 173 -6.45 -22.15 -18.09
C GLY A 173 -7.65 -21.34 -17.55
N SER A 174 -7.45 -20.55 -16.48
CA SER A 174 -8.50 -19.75 -15.85
C SER A 174 -7.94 -18.50 -15.16
N VAL A 175 -8.77 -17.44 -15.12
CA VAL A 175 -8.56 -16.17 -14.38
C VAL A 175 -9.17 -16.28 -12.99
#